data_AF-A0A4D7CBX1-F1
#
_entry.id   AF-A0A4D7CBX1-F1
#
_cell.length_a   1.000
_cell.length_b   1.000
_cell.length_c   1.000
_cell.angle_alpha   90.00
_cell.angle_beta   90.00
_cell.angle_gamma   90.00
#
_symmetry.space_group_name_H-M   'P 1'
#
loop_
_entity.id
_entity.type
_entity.pdbx_description
1 polymer ?
#
loop_
_entity_poly.entity_id
_entity_poly.type
_entity_poly.pdbx_seq_one_letter_code
_entity_poly.pdbx_strand_id
1 'polypeptide(L)'
;MARKYGVANVEDLPVDFGGLQLEESERQGNIVFDRFYGDLHALYLRQRELLRLSNLLSPLPALQNVSAALAGTDGLHQIAFQQQAETHRRAMVTKLNTDLIEHGREAGWDYTADPSFWTTIEDFRFSPPATRAVLRSIAIDSLILLAWLAAALFVLARSVRSLTVEES
;
A
#
# COMPACT_ATOMS: atom_id res chain seq x y z
N MET A 1 13.54 -31.40 1.05
CA MET A 1 14.80 -30.72 1.38
C MET A 1 16.01 -31.64 1.23
N ALA A 2 16.25 -32.65 2.09
CA ALA A 2 17.41 -33.57 1.98
C ALA A 2 17.65 -34.17 0.57
N ARG A 3 16.59 -34.68 -0.09
CA ARG A 3 16.67 -35.16 -1.48
C ARG A 3 17.09 -34.11 -2.52
N LYS A 4 16.80 -32.83 -2.30
CA LYS A 4 17.22 -31.71 -3.20
C LYS A 4 18.73 -31.50 -3.14
N TYR A 5 19.36 -31.85 -2.02
CA TYR A 5 20.80 -31.75 -1.78
C TYR A 5 21.53 -33.11 -1.88
N GLY A 6 20.82 -34.18 -2.26
CA GLY A 6 21.41 -35.51 -2.44
C GLY A 6 21.84 -36.20 -1.13
N VAL A 7 21.39 -35.73 0.02
CA VAL A 7 21.75 -36.29 1.34
C VAL A 7 20.65 -37.16 1.93
N ALA A 8 21.04 -38.14 2.75
CA ALA A 8 20.12 -39.08 3.39
C ALA A 8 19.44 -38.46 4.61
N ASN A 9 20.20 -37.74 5.44
CA ASN A 9 19.68 -37.07 6.64
C ASN A 9 19.75 -35.55 6.52
N VAL A 10 18.95 -34.86 7.33
CA VAL A 10 18.91 -33.39 7.40
C VAL A 10 20.21 -32.84 8.01
N GLU A 11 20.82 -33.60 8.93
CA GLU A 11 22.09 -33.28 9.60
C GLU A 11 23.29 -33.24 8.63
N ASP A 12 23.18 -33.95 7.50
CA ASP A 12 24.22 -34.02 6.47
C ASP A 12 24.16 -32.85 5.49
N LEU A 13 23.21 -31.90 5.65
CA LEU A 13 23.07 -30.78 4.75
C LEU A 13 24.33 -29.89 4.76
N PRO A 14 24.82 -29.43 3.60
CA PRO A 14 25.97 -28.54 3.52
C PRO A 14 25.64 -27.08 3.92
N VAL A 15 24.40 -26.81 4.33
CA VAL A 15 23.83 -25.47 4.59
C VAL A 15 23.01 -25.50 5.88
N ASP A 16 22.69 -24.32 6.42
CA ASP A 16 21.86 -24.23 7.63
C ASP A 16 20.40 -24.66 7.36
N PHE A 17 19.93 -25.67 8.09
CA PHE A 17 18.56 -26.17 7.95
C PHE A 17 17.52 -25.21 8.58
N GLY A 18 17.87 -24.49 9.63
CA GLY A 18 17.00 -23.49 10.27
C GLY A 18 16.65 -22.36 9.31
N GLY A 19 17.66 -21.83 8.60
CA GLY A 19 17.46 -20.84 7.54
C GLY A 19 16.59 -21.36 6.40
N LEU A 20 16.76 -22.61 5.96
CA LEU A 20 15.89 -23.23 4.95
C LEU A 20 14.43 -23.36 5.44
N GLN A 21 14.24 -23.67 6.71
CA GLN A 21 12.91 -23.75 7.32
C GLN A 21 12.26 -22.37 7.44
N LEU A 22 13.02 -21.35 7.83
CA LEU A 22 12.56 -19.96 7.89
C LEU A 22 12.12 -19.46 6.52
N GLU A 23 12.92 -19.68 5.49
CA GLU A 23 12.61 -19.21 4.14
C GLU A 23 11.33 -19.87 3.60
N GLU A 24 11.15 -21.17 3.82
CA GLU A 24 9.91 -21.85 3.43
C GLU A 24 8.70 -21.37 4.26
N SER A 25 8.91 -21.06 5.55
CA SER A 25 7.86 -20.52 6.42
C SER A 25 7.42 -19.12 5.95
N GLU A 26 8.36 -18.25 5.59
CA GLU A 26 8.08 -16.93 5.00
C GLU A 26 7.32 -17.08 3.68
N ARG A 27 7.70 -18.04 2.82
CA ARG A 27 6.99 -18.29 1.56
C ARG A 27 5.52 -18.63 1.78
N GLN A 28 5.20 -19.48 2.75
CA GLN A 28 3.81 -19.81 3.09
C GLN A 28 3.09 -18.62 3.72
N GLY A 29 3.76 -17.92 4.64
CA GLY A 29 3.23 -16.73 5.30
C GLY A 29 2.86 -15.63 4.30
N ASN A 30 3.71 -15.39 3.30
CA ASN A 30 3.50 -14.42 2.24
C ASN A 30 2.22 -14.70 1.42
N ILE A 31 1.91 -15.96 1.12
CA ILE A 31 0.68 -16.34 0.41
C ILE A 31 -0.56 -15.97 1.23
N VAL A 32 -0.53 -16.27 2.53
CA VAL A 32 -1.64 -15.94 3.44
C VAL A 32 -1.78 -14.43 3.57
N PHE A 33 -0.66 -13.71 3.74
CA PHE A 33 -0.61 -12.26 3.81
C PHE A 33 -1.22 -11.62 2.57
N ASP A 34 -0.78 -12.02 1.38
CA ASP A 34 -1.23 -11.45 0.09
C ASP A 34 -2.73 -11.60 -0.09
N ARG A 35 -3.29 -12.74 0.33
CA ARG A 35 -4.73 -12.97 0.31
C ARG A 35 -5.47 -12.00 1.23
N PHE A 36 -5.12 -11.97 2.52
CA PHE A 36 -5.87 -11.17 3.50
C PHE A 36 -5.75 -9.67 3.24
N TYR A 37 -4.55 -9.17 2.93
CA TYR A 37 -4.36 -7.76 2.63
C TYR A 37 -4.95 -7.39 1.27
N GLY A 38 -4.89 -8.29 0.28
CA GLY A 38 -5.59 -8.09 -1.00
C GLY A 38 -7.10 -7.93 -0.81
N ASP A 39 -7.72 -8.83 -0.04
CA ASP A 39 -9.15 -8.78 0.28
C ASP A 39 -9.52 -7.50 1.06
N LEU A 40 -8.69 -7.11 2.02
CA LEU A 40 -8.87 -5.89 2.81
C LEU A 40 -8.78 -4.62 1.95
N HIS A 41 -7.77 -4.54 1.08
CA HIS A 41 -7.61 -3.42 0.15
C HIS A 41 -8.80 -3.31 -0.81
N ALA A 42 -9.28 -4.45 -1.34
CA ALA A 42 -10.47 -4.48 -2.18
C ALA A 42 -11.73 -4.01 -1.43
N LEU A 43 -11.88 -4.37 -0.16
CA LEU A 43 -12.97 -3.90 0.69
C LEU A 43 -12.94 -2.37 0.87
N TYR A 44 -11.77 -1.79 1.17
CA TYR A 44 -11.64 -0.34 1.30
C TYR A 44 -11.97 0.41 0.01
N LEU A 45 -11.54 -0.10 -1.14
CA LEU A 45 -11.90 0.48 -2.44
C LEU A 45 -13.41 0.45 -2.66
N ARG A 46 -14.06 -0.67 -2.34
CA ARG A 46 -15.52 -0.79 -2.46
C ARG A 46 -16.27 0.14 -1.51
N GLN A 47 -15.81 0.27 -0.27
CA GLN A 47 -16.39 1.21 0.70
C GLN A 47 -16.27 2.65 0.22
N ARG A 48 -15.11 3.05 -0.32
CA ARG A 48 -14.91 4.38 -0.90
C ARG A 48 -15.91 4.67 -2.02
N GLU A 49 -16.10 3.73 -2.96
CA GLU A 49 -17.04 3.93 -4.07
C GLU A 49 -18.51 4.00 -3.60
N LEU A 50 -18.91 3.18 -2.61
CA LEU A 50 -20.24 3.27 -2.03
C LEU A 50 -20.49 4.60 -1.31
N LEU A 51 -19.52 5.03 -0.50
CA LEU A 51 -19.61 6.30 0.24
C LEU A 51 -19.57 7.51 -0.69
N ARG A 52 -18.99 7.40 -1.89
CA ARG A 52 -18.99 8.49 -2.88
C ARG A 52 -20.39 8.92 -3.31
N LEU A 53 -21.41 8.06 -3.17
CA LEU A 53 -22.81 8.46 -3.39
C LEU A 53 -23.26 9.57 -2.42
N SER A 54 -22.72 9.60 -1.20
CA SER A 54 -23.04 10.66 -0.22
C SER A 54 -22.55 12.05 -0.67
N ASN A 55 -21.60 12.11 -1.61
CA ASN A 55 -21.07 13.36 -2.15
C ASN A 55 -22.12 14.16 -2.95
N LEU A 56 -23.18 13.50 -3.41
CA LEU A 56 -24.32 14.17 -4.05
C LEU A 56 -25.17 14.97 -3.05
N LEU A 57 -25.17 14.56 -1.77
CA LEU A 57 -25.93 15.22 -0.71
C LEU A 57 -25.14 16.35 -0.04
N SER A 58 -23.81 16.28 -0.09
CA SER A 58 -22.93 17.30 0.49
C SER A 58 -21.63 17.42 -0.30
N PRO A 59 -21.12 18.64 -0.56
CA PRO A 59 -19.83 18.83 -1.22
C PRO A 59 -18.64 18.46 -0.32
N LEU A 60 -18.83 18.37 1.00
CA LEU A 60 -17.74 18.21 1.96
C LEU A 60 -16.91 16.93 1.74
N PRO A 61 -17.50 15.73 1.56
CA PRO A 61 -16.70 14.52 1.37
C PRO A 61 -15.94 14.53 0.04
N ALA A 62 -16.50 15.12 -1.03
CA ALA A 62 -15.79 15.30 -2.29
C ALA A 62 -14.56 16.20 -2.14
N LEU A 63 -14.70 17.30 -1.38
CA LEU A 63 -13.58 18.19 -1.06
C LEU A 63 -12.50 17.49 -0.24
N GLN A 64 -12.90 16.69 0.77
CA GLN A 64 -11.97 15.90 1.58
C GLN A 64 -11.19 14.89 0.71
N ASN A 65 -11.88 14.17 -0.18
CA ASN A 65 -11.26 13.21 -1.10
C ASN A 65 -10.22 13.87 -2.02
N VAL A 66 -10.59 15.01 -2.64
CA VAL A 66 -9.68 15.78 -3.50
C VAL A 66 -8.47 16.28 -2.72
N SER A 67 -8.70 16.87 -1.54
CA SER A 67 -7.63 17.38 -0.67
C SER A 67 -6.65 16.28 -0.26
N ALA A 68 -7.16 15.15 0.25
CA ALA A 68 -6.34 14.03 0.68
C ALA A 68 -5.52 13.42 -0.47
N ALA A 69 -6.10 13.29 -1.67
CA ALA A 69 -5.39 12.74 -2.81
C ALA A 69 -4.27 13.66 -3.30
N LEU A 70 -4.50 14.98 -3.31
CA LEU A 70 -3.48 15.97 -3.67
C LEU A 70 -2.39 16.10 -2.61
N ALA A 71 -2.73 15.90 -1.33
CA ALA A 71 -1.77 15.86 -0.23
C ALA A 71 -1.01 14.53 -0.12
N GLY A 72 -1.40 13.51 -0.90
CA GLY A 72 -0.79 12.18 -0.84
C GLY A 72 -1.16 11.38 0.42
N THR A 73 -2.25 11.73 1.09
CA THR A 73 -2.72 11.11 2.33
C THR A 73 -3.99 10.29 2.14
N ASP A 74 -4.44 10.09 0.89
CA ASP A 74 -5.59 9.25 0.59
C ASP A 74 -5.26 7.75 0.60
N GLY A 75 -6.31 6.93 0.53
CA GLY A 75 -6.19 5.48 0.54
C GLY A 75 -5.33 4.92 -0.60
N LEU A 76 -5.27 5.57 -1.77
CA LEU A 76 -4.42 5.13 -2.88
C LEU A 76 -2.93 5.18 -2.49
N HIS A 77 -2.49 6.29 -1.90
CA HIS A 77 -1.11 6.45 -1.44
C HIS A 77 -0.80 5.49 -0.29
N GLN A 78 -1.73 5.34 0.66
CA GLN A 78 -1.55 4.43 1.78
C GLN A 78 -1.38 2.97 1.33
N ILE A 79 -2.22 2.49 0.41
CA ILE A 79 -2.13 1.12 -0.13
C ILE A 79 -0.80 0.94 -0.88
N ALA A 80 -0.43 1.91 -1.73
CA ALA A 80 0.82 1.86 -2.48
C ALA A 80 2.05 1.82 -1.56
N PHE A 81 2.03 2.60 -0.47
CA PHE A 81 3.08 2.58 0.55
C PHE A 81 3.17 1.20 1.22
N GLN A 82 2.03 0.65 1.67
CA GLN A 82 1.99 -0.66 2.33
C GLN A 82 2.54 -1.77 1.43
N GLN A 83 2.17 -1.79 0.15
CA GLN A 83 2.65 -2.78 -0.81
C GLN A 83 4.17 -2.67 -1.05
N GLN A 84 4.69 -1.45 -1.19
CA GLN A 84 6.12 -1.21 -1.36
C GLN A 84 6.91 -1.56 -0.10
N ALA A 85 6.40 -1.19 1.08
CA ALA A 85 7.02 -1.51 2.35
C ALA A 85 7.06 -3.03 2.58
N GLU A 86 5.98 -3.75 2.23
CA GLU A 86 5.94 -5.21 2.34
C GLU A 86 6.90 -5.88 1.35
N THR A 87 6.99 -5.37 0.11
CA THR A 87 7.96 -5.86 -0.88
C THR A 87 9.40 -5.69 -0.38
N HIS A 88 9.69 -4.53 0.20
CA HIS A 88 10.98 -4.24 0.80
C HIS A 88 11.28 -5.14 2.01
N ARG A 89 10.31 -5.33 2.91
CA ARG A 89 10.42 -6.25 4.06
C ARG A 89 10.74 -7.67 3.60
N ARG A 90 10.04 -8.19 2.59
CA ARG A 90 10.29 -9.53 2.04
C ARG A 90 11.68 -9.64 1.47
N ALA A 91 12.12 -8.67 0.68
CA ALA A 91 13.47 -8.66 0.11
C ALA A 91 14.55 -8.66 1.21
N MET A 92 14.35 -7.87 2.27
CA MET A 92 15.23 -7.84 3.43
C MET A 92 15.27 -9.19 4.16
N VAL A 93 14.11 -9.78 4.45
CA VAL A 93 14.01 -11.08 5.13
C VAL A 93 14.62 -12.20 4.30
N THR A 94 14.39 -12.23 2.98
CA THR A 94 15.03 -13.21 2.09
C THR A 94 16.56 -13.06 2.12
N LYS A 95 17.09 -11.83 2.14
CA LYS A 95 18.55 -11.62 2.30
C LYS A 95 19.06 -12.18 3.63
N LEU A 96 18.37 -11.91 4.73
CA LEU A 96 18.71 -12.42 6.07
C LEU A 96 18.69 -13.95 6.11
N ASN A 97 17.63 -14.57 5.61
CA ASN A 97 17.51 -16.02 5.57
C ASN A 97 18.58 -16.64 4.67
N THR A 98 18.88 -16.01 3.52
CA THR A 98 19.93 -16.50 2.61
C THR A 98 21.30 -16.47 3.27
N ASP A 99 21.64 -15.38 3.95
CA ASP A 99 22.90 -15.24 4.68
C ASP A 99 23.03 -16.29 5.80
N LEU A 100 21.95 -16.54 6.55
CA LEU A 100 21.90 -17.62 7.54
C LEU A 100 22.05 -19.01 6.90
N ILE A 101 21.42 -19.27 5.75
CA ILE A 101 21.54 -20.55 5.02
C ILE A 101 23.00 -20.80 4.61
N GLU A 102 23.69 -19.78 4.11
CA GLU A 102 25.04 -19.88 3.56
C GLU A 102 26.12 -19.93 4.65
N HIS A 103 25.97 -19.18 5.73
CA HIS A 103 27.03 -18.97 6.73
C HIS A 103 26.69 -19.51 8.13
N GLY A 104 25.41 -19.82 8.40
CA GLY A 104 24.91 -20.14 9.73
C GLY A 104 25.15 -21.58 10.21
N ARG A 105 25.57 -22.50 9.34
CA ARG A 105 25.56 -23.95 9.62
C ARG A 105 26.22 -24.35 10.96
N GLU A 106 27.36 -23.76 11.30
CA GLU A 106 28.10 -24.12 12.53
C GLU A 106 27.51 -23.46 13.78
N ALA A 107 27.05 -22.22 13.67
CA ALA A 107 26.52 -21.43 14.79
C ALA A 107 25.00 -21.61 14.99
N GLY A 108 24.29 -22.12 14.00
CA GLY A 108 22.83 -22.23 13.98
C GLY A 108 22.15 -20.91 14.34
N TRP A 109 21.29 -20.95 15.35
CA TRP A 109 20.55 -19.78 15.85
C TRP A 109 21.41 -18.73 16.55
N ASP A 110 22.66 -19.05 16.92
CA ASP A 110 23.60 -18.09 17.49
C ASP A 110 24.38 -17.33 16.40
N TYR A 111 24.12 -17.61 15.12
CA TYR A 111 24.73 -16.91 14.00
C TYR A 111 24.42 -15.41 14.04
N THR A 112 25.46 -14.59 13.85
CA THR A 112 25.35 -13.15 13.69
C THR A 112 26.06 -12.74 12.40
N ALA A 113 25.35 -12.03 11.53
CA ALA A 113 25.91 -11.53 10.28
C ALA A 113 27.02 -10.49 10.52
N ASP A 114 28.02 -10.46 9.64
CA ASP A 114 29.08 -9.45 9.67
C ASP A 114 28.49 -8.03 9.50
N PRO A 115 29.03 -7.00 10.17
CA PRO A 115 28.54 -5.62 10.01
C PRO A 115 28.43 -5.14 8.55
N SER A 116 29.30 -5.63 7.66
CA SER A 116 29.27 -5.30 6.22
C SER A 116 28.02 -5.84 5.51
N PHE A 117 27.42 -6.94 5.98
CA PHE A 117 26.17 -7.48 5.41
C PHE A 117 25.05 -6.44 5.46
N TRP A 118 24.93 -5.67 6.55
CA TRP A 118 23.89 -4.65 6.71
C TRP A 118 23.97 -3.54 5.66
N THR A 119 25.17 -3.28 5.12
CA THR A 119 25.36 -2.29 4.05
C THR A 119 24.81 -2.75 2.70
N THR A 120 24.52 -4.06 2.56
CA THR A 120 23.92 -4.63 1.34
C THR A 120 22.39 -4.52 1.31
N ILE A 121 21.76 -4.19 2.43
CA ILE A 121 20.32 -3.97 2.53
C ILE A 121 20.04 -2.54 2.11
N GLU A 122 19.24 -2.37 1.05
CA GLU A 122 18.91 -1.04 0.53
C GLU A 122 18.00 -0.29 1.50
N ASP A 123 18.12 1.05 1.58
CA ASP A 123 17.15 1.84 2.32
C ASP A 123 15.78 1.82 1.64
N PHE A 124 14.71 1.71 2.43
CA PHE A 124 13.36 1.88 1.92
C PHE A 124 13.14 3.29 1.36
N ARG A 125 12.74 3.38 0.09
CA ARG A 125 12.37 4.63 -0.58
C ARG A 125 10.99 4.50 -1.19
N PHE A 126 10.02 5.24 -0.64
CA PHE A 126 8.67 5.25 -1.17
C PHE A 126 8.60 5.96 -2.52
N SER A 127 8.02 5.29 -3.51
CA SER A 127 7.65 5.87 -4.79
C SER A 127 6.13 6.15 -4.82
N PRO A 128 5.69 7.42 -4.84
CA PRO A 128 4.27 7.73 -4.83
C PRO A 128 3.58 7.24 -6.13
N PRO A 129 2.26 6.97 -6.10
CA PRO A 129 1.49 6.67 -7.29
C PRO A 129 1.66 7.74 -8.38
N ALA A 130 1.64 7.31 -9.64
CA ALA A 130 1.74 8.24 -10.76
C ALA A 130 0.65 9.33 -10.69
N THR A 131 1.02 10.58 -10.98
CA THR A 131 0.10 11.73 -10.93
C THR A 131 -1.18 11.49 -11.73
N ARG A 132 -1.08 10.84 -12.89
CA ARG A 132 -2.25 10.44 -13.70
C ARG A 132 -3.20 9.50 -12.95
N ALA A 133 -2.69 8.56 -12.17
CA ALA A 133 -3.50 7.64 -11.38
C ALA A 133 -4.23 8.40 -10.25
N VAL A 134 -3.52 9.32 -9.59
CA VAL A 134 -4.11 10.22 -8.56
C VAL A 134 -5.23 11.07 -9.16
N LEU A 135 -4.98 11.74 -10.29
CA LEU A 135 -6.00 12.57 -10.95
C LEU A 135 -7.21 11.76 -11.41
N ARG A 136 -7.01 10.53 -11.88
CA ARG A 136 -8.11 9.62 -12.22
C ARG A 136 -8.92 9.22 -11.00
N SER A 137 -8.27 8.98 -9.85
CA SER A 137 -8.97 8.54 -8.64
C SER A 137 -9.92 9.59 -8.08
N ILE A 138 -9.66 10.89 -8.34
CA ILE A 138 -10.50 12.01 -7.87
C ILE A 138 -11.35 12.67 -8.96
N ALA A 139 -11.33 12.17 -10.19
CA ALA A 139 -12.03 12.82 -11.31
C ALA A 139 -13.53 13.03 -11.02
N ILE A 140 -14.20 12.01 -10.46
CA ILE A 140 -15.62 12.09 -10.11
C ILE A 140 -15.85 13.08 -8.96
N ASP A 141 -15.01 13.06 -7.92
CA ASP A 141 -15.14 13.99 -6.78
C ASP A 141 -14.99 15.45 -7.26
N SER A 142 -14.03 15.71 -8.14
CA SER A 142 -13.84 17.02 -8.77
C SER A 142 -15.05 17.46 -9.59
N LEU A 143 -15.66 16.56 -10.37
CA LEU A 143 -16.89 16.88 -11.13
C LEU A 143 -18.07 17.21 -10.21
N ILE A 144 -18.20 16.50 -9.08
CA ILE A 144 -19.24 16.77 -8.08
C ILE A 144 -19.02 18.15 -7.44
N LEU A 145 -17.78 18.50 -7.12
CA LEU A 145 -17.46 19.84 -6.60
C LEU A 145 -17.78 20.94 -7.61
N LEU A 146 -17.47 20.73 -8.88
CA LEU A 146 -17.81 21.68 -9.95
C LEU A 146 -19.34 21.82 -10.10
N ALA A 147 -20.10 20.74 -9.97
CA ALA A 147 -21.56 20.77 -10.01
C ALA A 147 -22.14 21.55 -8.82
N TRP A 148 -21.61 21.34 -7.60
CA TRP A 148 -22.00 22.11 -6.42
C TRP A 148 -21.66 23.59 -6.55
N LEU A 149 -20.48 23.91 -7.08
CA LEU A 149 -20.08 25.29 -7.36
C LEU A 149 -21.04 25.95 -8.37
N ALA A 150 -21.36 25.26 -9.47
CA ALA A 150 -22.31 25.76 -10.46
C ALA A 150 -23.70 25.98 -9.87
N ALA A 151 -24.19 25.05 -9.03
CA ALA A 151 -25.46 25.18 -8.34
C ALA A 151 -25.48 26.38 -7.37
N ALA A 152 -24.40 26.58 -6.59
CA ALA A 152 -24.27 27.71 -5.69
C ALA A 152 -24.24 29.05 -6.44
N LEU A 153 -23.48 29.14 -7.53
CA LEU A 153 -23.44 30.33 -8.39
C LEU A 153 -24.80 30.62 -9.04
N PHE A 154 -25.52 29.59 -9.46
CA PHE A 154 -26.85 29.72 -10.03
C PHE A 154 -27.86 30.27 -9.01
N VAL A 155 -27.87 29.73 -7.78
CA VAL A 155 -28.72 30.23 -6.70
C VAL A 155 -28.36 31.67 -6.36
N LEU A 156 -27.07 31.98 -6.23
CA LEU A 156 -26.59 33.35 -5.96
C LEU A 156 -27.08 34.33 -7.05
N ALA A 157 -26.91 33.98 -8.33
CA ALA A 157 -27.34 34.83 -9.44
C ALA A 157 -28.88 35.04 -9.45
N ARG A 158 -29.66 34.03 -9.07
CA ARG A 158 -31.13 34.16 -8.93
C ARG A 158 -31.52 35.07 -7.78
N SER A 159 -30.86 34.95 -6.63
CA SER A 159 -31.12 35.78 -5.45
C SER A 159 -30.78 37.25 -5.70
N VAL A 160 -29.66 37.54 -6.39
CA VAL A 160 -29.33 38.92 -6.77
C VAL A 160 -30.40 39.52 -7.68
N ARG A 161 -30.89 38.74 -8.66
CA ARG A 161 -31.97 39.19 -9.55
C ARG A 161 -33.29 39.48 -8.84
N SER A 162 -33.68 38.66 -7.85
CA SER A 162 -34.92 38.91 -7.11
C SER A 162 -34.84 40.20 -6.28
N LEU A 163 -33.69 40.47 -5.66
CA LEU A 163 -33.47 41.69 -4.88
C LEU A 163 -33.54 42.95 -5.74
N THR A 164 -32.99 42.92 -6.95
CA THR A 164 -33.04 44.09 -7.86
C THR A 164 -34.44 44.38 -8.44
N VAL A 165 -35.36 43.41 -8.42
CA VAL A 165 -36.74 43.59 -8.90
C VAL A 165 -37.65 44.19 -7.83
N GLU A 166 -37.31 44.04 -6.55
CA GLU A 166 -38.10 44.56 -5.43
C GLU A 166 -37.83 46.07 -5.16
N GLU A 167 -36.73 46.61 -5.69
CA GLU A 167 -36.38 48.04 -5.58
C GLU A 167 -36.85 48.91 -6.77
N SER A 168 -37.48 48.34 -7.80
CA SER A 168 -37.95 49.04 -9.02
C SER A 168 -39.47 49.12 -9.10
#